data_AF-A0A3D3JNX3-F1
#
_entry.id   AF-A0A3D3JNX3-F1
#
_cell.length_a   1.000
_cell.length_b   1.000
_cell.length_c   1.000
_cell.angle_alpha   90.00
_cell.angle_beta   90.00
_cell.angle_gamma   90.00
#
_symmetry.space_group_name_H-M   'P 1'
#
loop_
_entity.id
_entity.type
_entity.pdbx_description
1 polymer ?
#
loop_
_entity_poly.entity_id
_entity_poly.type
_entity_poly.pdbx_seq_one_letter_code
_entity_poly.pdbx_strand_id
1 'polypeptide(L)' 'MAIVGDYLYGSSRCTIEAPRQMLHAWRLGIRHPRTKELLAFTAPVPDDFLAVARNLGLEAPE' A
#
# COMPACT_ATOMS: atom_id res chain seq x y z
N MET A 1 -7.98 -13.23 6.09
CA MET A 1 -7.75 -12.77 4.71
C MET A 1 -6.30 -12.31 4.65
N ALA A 2 -5.50 -12.83 3.73
CA ALA A 2 -4.10 -12.41 3.59
C ALA A 2 -3.98 -11.14 2.74
N ILE A 3 -2.86 -10.43 2.85
CA ILE A 3 -2.52 -9.31 1.97
C ILE A 3 -2.25 -9.86 0.56
N VAL A 4 -2.76 -9.18 -0.47
CA VAL A 4 -2.51 -9.56 -1.88
C VAL A 4 -1.02 -9.44 -2.18
N GLY A 5 -0.45 -10.44 -2.87
CA GLY A 5 0.99 -10.50 -3.17
C GLY A 5 1.88 -10.84 -1.96
N ASP A 6 1.31 -11.28 -0.85
CA ASP A 6 2.07 -11.84 0.27
C ASP A 6 2.40 -13.32 0.03
N TYR A 7 3.62 -13.58 -0.44
CA TYR A 7 4.07 -14.93 -0.73
C TYR A 7 4.49 -15.74 0.50
N LEU A 8 4.71 -15.09 1.66
CA LEU A 8 5.17 -15.77 2.87
C LEU A 8 4.00 -16.21 3.75
N TYR A 9 3.02 -15.33 3.95
CA TYR A 9 1.87 -15.60 4.81
C TYR A 9 0.56 -15.78 4.04
N GLY A 10 0.55 -15.51 2.73
CA GLY A 10 -0.61 -15.68 1.88
C GLY A 10 -0.95 -17.15 1.64
N SER A 11 -2.24 -17.45 1.67
CA SER A 11 -2.71 -18.77 1.26
C SER A 11 -2.48 -18.98 -0.23
N SER A 12 -2.11 -20.20 -0.63
CA SER A 12 -2.06 -20.66 -2.03
C SER A 12 -3.39 -20.51 -2.80
N ARG A 13 -4.47 -20.13 -2.12
CA ARG A 13 -5.79 -19.81 -2.69
C ARG A 13 -5.95 -18.34 -3.10
N CYS A 14 -4.94 -17.50 -2.90
CA CYS A 14 -4.99 -16.13 -3.39
C CYS A 14 -4.84 -16.16 -4.91
N THR A 15 -5.93 -15.93 -5.64
CA THR A 15 -5.97 -15.96 -7.11
C THR A 15 -5.56 -14.63 -7.74
N ILE A 16 -5.34 -13.60 -6.92
CA ILE A 16 -4.96 -12.26 -7.38
C ILE A 16 -3.44 -12.21 -7.45
N GLU A 17 -2.92 -12.15 -8.67
CA GLU A 17 -1.50 -11.96 -8.92
C GLU A 17 -1.10 -10.49 -8.76
N ALA A 18 -0.03 -10.25 -8.01
CA ALA A 18 0.55 -8.93 -7.81
C ALA A 18 2.07 -9.09 -7.65
N PRO A 19 2.90 -8.12 -8.09
CA PRO A 19 4.36 -8.28 -8.13
C PRO A 19 5.03 -8.28 -6.74
N ARG A 20 4.32 -7.80 -5.72
CA ARG A 20 4.74 -7.77 -4.30
C ARG A 20 3.51 -7.62 -3.41
N GLN A 21 3.72 -7.60 -2.10
CA GLN A 21 2.68 -7.25 -1.13
C GLN A 21 2.06 -5.90 -1.46
N MET A 22 0.74 -5.87 -1.62
CA MET A 22 -0.08 -4.68 -1.81
C MET A 22 -0.26 -3.93 -0.47
N LEU A 23 0.85 -3.70 0.23
CA LEU A 23 0.98 -2.92 1.45
C LEU A 23 1.74 -1.61 1.17
N HIS A 24 1.14 -0.47 1.51
CA HIS A 24 1.72 0.86 1.27
C HIS A 24 1.56 1.73 2.52
N ALA A 25 2.68 2.29 3.01
CA ALA A 25 2.66 3.25 4.11
C ALA A 25 2.34 4.66 3.55
N TRP A 26 1.06 4.90 3.25
CA TRP A 26 0.59 6.12 2.58
C TRP A 26 0.85 7.41 3.36
N ARG A 27 0.78 7.37 4.69
CA ARG A 27 0.93 8.55 5.55
C ARG A 27 1.82 8.28 6.75
N LEU A 28 2.71 9.22 7.03
CA LEU A 28 3.56 9.24 8.21
C LEU A 28 3.26 10.50 9.03
N GLY A 29 2.91 10.32 10.30
CA GLY A 29 2.77 11.42 11.26
C GLY A 29 3.81 11.27 12.37
N ILE A 30 4.61 12.32 12.61
CA ILE A 30 5.63 12.32 13.67
C ILE A 30 5.67 13.66 14.40
N ARG A 31 6.06 13.63 15.67
CA ARG A 31 6.44 14.84 16.40
C ARG A 31 7.91 15.12 16.12
N HIS A 32 8.22 16.25 15.49
CA HIS A 32 9.58 16.59 15.13
C HIS A 32 10.47 16.62 16.39
N PRO A 33 11.59 15.89 16.43
CA PRO A 33 12.31 15.64 17.68
C PRO A 33 12.92 16.91 18.28
N ARG A 34 13.24 17.92 17.45
CA ARG A 34 13.81 19.20 17.87
C ARG A 34 12.74 20.29 18.09
N THR A 35 11.92 20.57 17.08
CA THR A 35 10.92 21.67 17.16
C THR A 35 9.65 21.27 17.90
N LYS A 36 9.42 19.96 18.11
CA LYS A 36 8.21 19.41 18.74
C LYS A 36 6.90 19.71 17.97
N GLU A 37 7.00 20.23 16.76
CA GLU A 37 5.86 20.42 15.87
C GLU A 37 5.35 19.06 15.38
N LEU A 38 4.04 18.98 15.13
CA LEU A 38 3.45 17.81 14.50
C LEU A 38 3.64 17.93 13.00
N LEU A 39 4.38 17.00 12.40
CA LEU A 39 4.59 16.92 10.97
C LEU A 39 3.80 15.74 10.39
N ALA A 40 3.24 15.93 9.21
CA ALA A 40 2.55 14.91 8.45
C ALA A 40 3.09 14.87 7.03
N PHE A 41 3.40 13.67 6.56
CA PHE A 41 3.89 13.39 5.22
C PHE A 41 2.97 12.38 4.56
N THR A 42 2.76 12.52 3.26
CA THR A 42 2.04 11.54 2.43
C THR A 42 2.90 11.12 1.26
N ALA A 43 2.71 9.90 0.79
CA ALA A 43 3.33 9.37 -0.41
C ALA A 43 2.23 8.97 -1.41
N PRO A 44 2.34 9.32 -2.70
CA PRO A 44 1.35 8.94 -3.69
C PRO A 44 1.22 7.41 -3.78
N VAL A 45 0.08 6.94 -4.29
CA VAL A 45 -0.13 5.53 -4.55
C VAL A 45 0.90 5.05 -5.59
N PRO A 46 1.64 3.96 -5.34
CA PRO A 46 2.60 3.42 -6.29
C PRO A 46 1.97 2.97 -7.61
N ASP A 47 2.71 3.09 -8.72
CA ASP A 47 2.21 2.73 -10.06
C ASP A 47 1.82 1.25 -10.20
N ASP A 48 2.49 0.35 -9.47
CA ASP A 48 2.18 -1.07 -9.45
C ASP A 48 0.83 -1.37 -8.79
N PHE A 49 0.44 -0.60 -7.77
CA PHE A 49 -0.88 -0.68 -7.15
C PHE A 49 -1.95 -0.25 -8.12
N LEU A 50 -1.71 0.86 -8.84
CA LEU A 50 -2.64 1.35 -9.85
C LEU A 50 -2.83 0.35 -10.99
N ALA A 51 -1.75 -0.34 -11.41
CA ALA A 51 -1.83 -1.39 -12.41
C ALA A 51 -2.67 -2.60 -11.93
N VAL A 52 -2.43 -3.07 -10.70
CA VAL A 52 -3.22 -4.18 -10.12
C VAL A 52 -4.68 -3.78 -9.93
N ALA A 53 -4.95 -2.58 -9.42
CA ALA A 53 -6.30 -2.05 -9.25
C ALA A 53 -7.07 -1.99 -10.57
N ARG A 54 -6.45 -1.45 -11.64
CA ARG A 54 -7.05 -1.42 -12.98
C ARG A 54 -7.38 -2.82 -13.51
N ASN A 55 -6.48 -3.80 -13.31
CA ASN A 55 -6.72 -5.18 -13.73
C ASN A 55 -7.90 -5.83 -12.99
N LEU A 56 -8.19 -5.37 -11.78
CA LEU A 56 -9.34 -5.82 -10.98
C LEU A 56 -10.62 -4.98 -11.22
N GLY A 57 -10.58 -3.99 -12.12
CA GLY A 57 -11.70 -3.08 -12.38
C GLY A 57 -11.96 -2.10 -11.23
N LEU A 58 -10.97 -1.83 -10.39
CA LEU A 58 -11.06 -0.89 -9.28
C LEU A 58 -10.57 0.49 -9.71
N GLU A 59 -11.22 1.54 -9.19
CA GLU A 59 -10.80 2.92 -9.37
C GLU A 59 -9.66 3.26 -8.42
N ALA A 60 -8.73 4.10 -8.89
CA ALA A 60 -7.65 4.60 -8.06
C ALA A 60 -8.21 5.54 -7.00
N PRO A 61 -7.85 5.40 -5.72
CA PRO A 61 -8.21 6.37 -4.70
C PRO A 61 -7.50 7.72 -4.97
N GLU A 62 -8.17 8.82 -4.66
CA GLU A 62 -7.59 10.18 -4.69
C GLU A 62 -6.39 10.36 -3.75
#